data_AF-A0A9E2R5F4-F1
#
_entry.id   AF-A0A9E2R5F4-F1
#
_cell.length_a   1.000
_cell.length_b   1.000
_cell.length_c   1.000
_cell.angle_alpha   90.00
_cell.angle_beta   90.00
_cell.angle_gamma   90.00
#
_symmetry.space_group_name_H-M   'P 1'
#
loop_
_entity.id
_entity.type
_entity.pdbx_description
1 polymer ?
#
loop_
_entity_poly.entity_id
_entity_poly.type
_entity_poly.pdbx_seq_one_letter_code
_entity_poly.pdbx_strand_id
1 'polypeptide(L)'
;GFGNRTDAPTHDFNAEQTMNWYYADAGKQAGPITETELVQLAQTGKITPETLVWHEGMANWQPFREVAPSGLGGVPPPPRLAPGSPEDLAAIQGRDYTPDIGQCVGRSWQLVKANFWPLVGATVLVLVLMVAWNELLSLFTQRAMKRLIEGIRLRQVDPTAAAVVLLGSLAGSLLYGIFYGGLYLFYLKLIRGEAVNPGTLFAGFGPAAPSLVAGSLVMTALTLLGVACCLLPGIYLSVSWLFTFPLIIDKQLGFWAAMELSRKQVNRHWWLVFALAVVAGLIGMAGVVVCCIGVFVTVPISLGTLMYAYEDLFGSRSA
;
A
#
# COMPACT_ATOMS: atom_id res chain seq x y z
N GLY A 1 78.91 5.27 34.57
CA GLY A 1 77.85 4.26 34.65
C GLY A 1 76.82 4.60 33.60
N PHE A 2 76.59 3.68 32.68
CA PHE A 2 75.61 3.79 31.60
C PHE A 2 74.18 3.91 32.14
N GLY A 3 73.35 4.69 31.46
CA GLY A 3 71.92 4.80 31.72
C GLY A 3 71.24 5.65 30.66
N ASN A 4 71.10 5.08 29.46
CA ASN A 4 70.29 5.59 28.35
C ASN A 4 68.89 6.02 28.85
N ARG A 5 68.50 7.26 28.56
CA ARG A 5 67.08 7.64 28.50
C ARG A 5 66.78 7.98 27.05
N THR A 6 66.45 6.92 26.31
CA THR A 6 65.95 6.99 24.95
C THR A 6 64.66 7.78 24.91
N ASP A 7 64.60 8.66 23.95
CA ASP A 7 63.49 9.48 23.52
C ASP A 7 62.21 8.65 23.41
N ALA A 8 61.17 9.05 24.15
CA ALA A 8 59.82 8.58 23.86
C ALA A 8 59.32 9.39 22.65
N PRO A 9 58.99 8.75 21.51
CA PRO A 9 58.23 9.45 20.50
C PRO A 9 56.85 9.71 21.11
N THR A 10 56.51 10.99 21.27
CA THR A 10 55.13 11.42 21.42
C THR A 10 54.38 10.86 20.23
N HIS A 11 53.56 9.82 20.45
CA HIS A 11 52.57 9.40 19.49
C HIS A 11 51.67 10.62 19.23
N ASP A 12 51.85 11.24 18.07
CA ASP A 12 50.90 12.19 17.51
C ASP A 12 49.55 11.49 17.41
N PHE A 13 48.68 11.76 18.39
CA PHE A 13 47.25 11.59 18.23
C PHE A 13 46.81 12.62 17.18
N ASN A 14 46.27 12.14 16.06
CA ASN A 14 45.70 12.87 14.92
C ASN A 14 46.62 13.18 13.74
N ALA A 15 47.18 12.14 13.13
CA ALA A 15 47.21 12.07 11.67
C ALA A 15 46.03 11.19 11.21
N GLU A 16 44.81 11.73 11.22
CA GLU A 16 43.76 11.20 10.35
C GLU A 16 44.31 11.33 8.92
N GLN A 17 44.80 10.23 8.36
CA GLN A 17 45.00 10.15 6.93
C GLN A 17 43.64 10.42 6.31
N THR A 18 43.45 11.65 5.82
CA THR A 18 42.26 12.05 5.08
C THR A 18 42.24 11.23 3.79
N MET A 19 41.65 10.03 3.87
CA MET A 19 41.46 9.16 2.73
C MET A 19 40.50 9.88 1.78
N ASN A 20 41.03 10.23 0.61
CA ASN A 20 40.25 10.91 -0.41
C ASN A 20 39.39 9.89 -1.17
N TRP A 21 38.07 10.06 -1.09
CA TRP A 21 37.08 9.23 -1.74
C TRP A 21 36.58 9.87 -3.05
N TYR A 22 36.21 9.01 -3.99
CA TYR A 22 35.60 9.35 -5.27
C TYR A 22 34.35 8.49 -5.50
N TYR A 23 33.37 9.03 -6.21
CA TYR A 23 32.13 8.32 -6.55
C TYR A 23 31.72 8.56 -8.00
N ALA A 24 30.94 7.64 -8.56
CA ALA A 24 30.37 7.79 -9.90
C ALA A 24 29.06 8.58 -9.86
N ASP A 25 29.02 9.74 -10.54
CA ASP A 25 27.85 10.60 -10.70
C ASP A 25 27.52 10.73 -12.19
N ALA A 26 26.37 10.21 -12.63
CA ALA A 26 25.92 10.21 -14.02
C ALA A 26 27.00 9.74 -15.05
N GLY A 27 27.78 8.71 -14.68
CA GLY A 27 28.83 8.15 -15.54
C GLY A 27 30.15 8.93 -15.54
N LYS A 28 30.30 9.95 -14.69
CA LYS A 28 31.55 10.69 -14.48
C LYS A 28 32.07 10.49 -13.06
N GLN A 29 33.38 10.51 -12.89
CA GLN A 29 34.02 10.51 -11.58
C GLN A 29 33.87 11.88 -10.91
N ALA A 30 33.34 11.88 -9.68
CA ALA A 30 33.22 13.04 -8.80
C ALA A 30 34.09 12.85 -7.54
N GLY A 31 34.76 13.90 -7.10
CA GLY A 31 35.71 13.89 -5.97
C GLY A 31 36.97 14.72 -6.28
N PRO A 32 37.97 14.75 -5.38
CA PRO A 32 38.02 14.04 -4.09
C PRO A 32 37.09 14.65 -3.04
N ILE A 33 36.47 13.80 -2.23
CA ILE A 33 35.69 14.17 -1.04
C ILE A 33 36.22 13.40 0.18
N THR A 34 35.96 13.91 1.37
CA THR A 34 36.30 13.21 2.61
C THR A 34 35.32 12.07 2.90
N GLU A 35 35.72 11.11 3.75
CA GLU A 35 34.84 10.04 4.20
C GLU A 35 33.56 10.59 4.87
N THR A 36 33.69 11.67 5.65
CA THR A 36 32.55 12.33 6.31
C THR A 36 31.58 12.94 5.30
N GLU A 37 32.08 13.55 4.23
CA GLU A 37 31.25 14.06 3.13
C GLU A 37 30.59 12.92 2.33
N LEU A 38 31.29 11.81 2.11
CA LEU A 38 30.73 10.62 1.48
C LEU A 38 29.54 10.07 2.27
N VAL A 39 29.67 10.00 3.61
CA VAL A 39 28.58 9.63 4.51
C VAL A 39 27.41 10.61 4.44
N GLN A 40 27.68 11.91 4.41
CA GLN A 40 26.62 12.92 4.26
C GLN A 40 25.91 12.83 2.90
N LEU A 41 26.64 12.54 1.81
CA LEU A 41 26.06 12.33 0.48
C LEU A 41 25.22 11.05 0.40
N ALA A 42 25.58 10.02 1.17
CA ALA A 42 24.76 8.82 1.32
C ALA A 42 23.49 9.10 2.15
N GLN A 43 23.59 9.85 3.25
CA GLN A 43 22.44 10.24 4.07
C GLN A 43 21.44 11.15 3.35
N THR A 44 21.92 12.01 2.45
CA THR A 44 21.09 12.88 1.62
C THR A 44 20.50 12.17 0.39
N GLY A 45 20.85 10.89 0.17
CA GLY A 45 20.32 10.07 -0.91
C GLY A 45 20.96 10.32 -2.28
N LYS A 46 22.03 11.13 -2.35
CA LYS A 46 22.79 11.36 -3.59
C LYS A 46 23.60 10.12 -3.98
N ILE A 47 24.15 9.42 -2.99
CA ILE A 47 24.87 8.16 -3.16
C ILE A 47 23.95 7.03 -2.71
N THR A 48 23.69 6.09 -3.61
CA THR A 48 22.87 4.91 -3.35
C THR A 48 23.76 3.69 -3.05
N PRO A 49 23.22 2.60 -2.48
CA PRO A 49 23.99 1.38 -2.20
C PRO A 49 24.73 0.80 -3.42
N GLU A 50 24.23 1.05 -4.63
CA GLU A 50 24.80 0.58 -5.90
C GLU A 50 25.74 1.59 -6.57
N THR A 51 25.85 2.81 -6.03
CA THR A 51 26.79 3.82 -6.55
C THR A 51 28.22 3.32 -6.37
N LEU A 52 28.98 3.28 -7.48
CA LEU A 52 30.38 2.89 -7.44
C LEU A 52 31.21 3.97 -6.77
N VAL A 53 32.01 3.56 -5.79
CA VAL A 53 32.95 4.40 -5.05
C VAL A 53 34.36 3.82 -5.12
N TRP A 54 35.35 4.68 -4.96
CA TRP A 54 36.75 4.30 -4.96
C TRP A 54 37.55 5.25 -4.05
N HIS A 55 38.57 4.74 -3.37
CA HIS A 55 39.56 5.54 -2.70
C HIS A 55 40.97 4.97 -2.93
N GLU A 56 41.98 5.78 -2.62
CA GLU A 56 43.37 5.39 -2.73
C GLU A 56 43.66 4.18 -1.82
N GLY A 57 44.04 3.05 -2.41
CA GLY A 57 44.19 1.75 -1.73
C GLY A 57 43.24 0.66 -2.23
N MET A 58 42.20 0.99 -3.00
CA MET A 58 41.31 0.01 -3.64
C MET A 58 41.82 -0.46 -5.00
N ALA A 59 41.75 -1.76 -5.26
CA ALA A 59 42.16 -2.35 -6.54
C ALA A 59 41.26 -1.92 -7.71
N ASN A 60 39.94 -1.81 -7.48
CA ASN A 60 38.93 -1.41 -8.47
C ASN A 60 37.79 -0.63 -7.81
N TRP A 61 36.99 0.08 -8.61
CA TRP A 61 35.73 0.69 -8.19
C TRP A 61 34.75 -0.36 -7.66
N GLN A 62 34.14 -0.11 -6.52
CA GLN A 62 33.24 -1.05 -5.85
C GLN A 62 31.93 -0.38 -5.43
N PRO A 63 30.79 -1.09 -5.39
CA PRO A 63 29.53 -0.55 -4.89
C PRO A 63 29.66 -0.06 -3.44
N PHE A 64 29.09 1.09 -3.12
CA PHE A 64 29.15 1.70 -1.78
C PHE A 64 28.74 0.72 -0.67
N ARG A 65 27.77 -0.17 -0.92
CA ARG A 65 27.32 -1.19 0.05
C ARG A 65 28.39 -2.20 0.48
N GLU A 66 29.41 -2.43 -0.34
CA GLU A 66 30.46 -3.43 -0.07
C GLU A 66 31.65 -2.85 0.68
N VAL A 67 31.81 -1.53 0.61
CA VAL A 67 33.00 -0.82 1.10
C VAL A 67 32.67 0.31 2.09
N ALA A 68 31.42 0.36 2.55
CA ALA A 68 30.96 1.33 3.53
C ALA A 68 31.83 1.26 4.80
N PRO A 69 32.37 2.39 5.30
CA PRO A 69 33.18 2.41 6.50
C PRO A 69 32.44 1.85 7.72
N SER A 70 33.17 1.32 8.69
CA SER A 70 32.65 0.59 9.85
C SER A 70 31.75 1.38 10.82
N GLY A 71 31.39 2.63 10.51
CA GLY A 71 30.32 3.42 11.15
C GLY A 71 28.98 3.41 10.40
N LEU A 72 28.96 2.90 9.16
CA LEU A 72 27.80 2.63 8.31
C LEU A 72 27.63 1.13 8.01
N GLY A 73 28.52 0.28 8.58
CA GLY A 73 28.47 -1.17 8.52
C GLY A 73 27.14 -1.67 9.07
N GLY A 74 26.27 -2.09 8.14
CA GLY A 74 24.88 -2.36 8.42
C GLY A 74 24.68 -3.29 9.61
N VAL A 75 23.78 -2.89 10.50
CA VAL A 75 22.67 -3.82 10.75
C VAL A 75 22.12 -4.09 9.35
N PRO A 76 22.27 -5.30 8.78
CA PRO A 76 21.57 -5.62 7.55
C PRO A 76 20.13 -5.19 7.80
N PRO A 77 19.50 -4.37 6.93
CA PRO A 77 18.09 -4.06 7.12
C PRO A 77 17.42 -5.40 7.39
N PRO A 78 16.69 -5.54 8.52
CA PRO A 78 16.19 -6.84 8.97
C PRO A 78 15.59 -7.53 7.75
N PRO A 79 15.91 -8.82 7.50
CA PRO A 79 15.54 -9.51 6.27
C PRO A 79 14.12 -9.12 5.92
N ARG A 80 13.92 -8.48 4.76
CA ARG A 80 12.58 -7.99 4.38
C ARG A 80 11.69 -9.23 4.37
N LEU A 81 10.88 -9.38 5.42
CA LEU A 81 10.08 -10.58 5.61
C LEU A 81 9.26 -10.77 4.35
N ALA A 82 9.33 -11.97 3.77
CA ALA A 82 8.57 -12.26 2.56
C ALA A 82 7.10 -11.91 2.84
N PRO A 83 6.46 -11.05 2.03
CA PRO A 83 5.11 -10.59 2.30
C PRO A 83 4.17 -11.77 2.57
N GLY A 84 3.51 -11.76 3.73
CA GLY A 84 2.61 -12.83 4.13
C GLY A 84 3.28 -14.08 4.73
N SER A 85 4.59 -14.07 4.95
CA SER A 85 5.27 -15.15 5.70
C SER A 85 4.77 -15.20 7.16
N PRO A 86 4.84 -16.36 7.84
CA PRO A 86 4.42 -16.47 9.24
C PRO A 86 5.09 -15.43 10.16
N GLU A 87 6.36 -15.10 9.88
CA GLU A 87 7.13 -14.08 10.61
C GLU A 87 6.59 -12.67 10.36
N ASP A 88 6.24 -12.32 9.10
CA ASP A 88 5.62 -11.02 8.76
C ASP A 88 4.27 -10.87 9.47
N LEU A 89 3.45 -11.92 9.43
CA LEU A 89 2.13 -11.92 10.08
C LEU A 89 2.24 -11.80 11.60
N ALA A 90 3.21 -12.48 12.22
CA ALA A 90 3.48 -12.37 13.65
C ALA A 90 3.98 -10.95 14.02
N ALA A 91 4.86 -10.37 13.22
CA ALA A 91 5.35 -9.00 13.42
C ALA A 91 4.24 -7.94 13.28
N ILE A 92 3.29 -8.15 12.36
CA ILE A 92 2.10 -7.30 12.22
C ILE A 92 1.19 -7.47 13.46
N GLN A 93 1.00 -8.69 13.96
CA GLN A 93 0.18 -8.96 15.16
C GLN A 93 0.79 -8.45 16.47
N GLY A 94 2.11 -8.39 16.57
CA GLY A 94 2.81 -7.88 17.75
C GLY A 94 2.87 -6.35 17.84
N ARG A 95 2.56 -5.62 16.76
CA ARG A 95 2.61 -4.15 16.76
C ARG A 95 1.29 -3.55 17.26
N ASP A 96 1.41 -2.69 18.26
CA ASP A 96 0.34 -1.79 18.66
C ASP A 96 0.51 -0.48 17.88
N TYR A 97 -0.39 -0.23 16.94
CA TYR A 97 -0.37 0.96 16.11
C TYR A 97 -1.73 1.67 16.15
N THR A 98 -1.70 3.00 16.22
CA THR A 98 -2.89 3.85 16.22
C THR A 98 -2.91 4.71 14.94
N PRO A 99 -3.89 4.51 14.04
CA PRO A 99 -3.97 5.29 12.81
C PRO A 99 -4.22 6.78 13.09
N ASP A 100 -3.27 7.63 12.70
CA ASP A 100 -3.46 9.07 12.65
C ASP A 100 -4.15 9.44 11.33
N ILE A 101 -5.46 9.69 11.42
CA ILE A 101 -6.31 10.02 10.27
C ILE A 101 -5.82 11.29 9.58
N GLY A 102 -5.41 12.31 10.34
CA GLY A 102 -4.96 13.59 9.80
C GLY A 102 -3.67 13.43 8.99
N GLN A 103 -2.72 12.64 9.50
CA GLN A 103 -1.50 12.30 8.76
C GLN A 103 -1.78 11.43 7.54
N CYS A 104 -2.73 10.49 7.60
CA CYS A 104 -3.10 9.68 6.44
C CYS A 104 -3.65 10.55 5.30
N VAL A 105 -4.56 11.47 5.61
CA VAL A 105 -5.12 12.42 4.63
C VAL A 105 -4.03 13.35 4.09
N GLY A 106 -3.18 13.89 4.97
CA GLY A 106 -2.07 14.76 4.59
C GLY A 106 -1.06 14.08 3.67
N ARG A 107 -0.63 12.86 4.00
CA ARG A 107 0.26 12.04 3.15
C ARG A 107 -0.40 11.68 1.82
N SER A 108 -1.69 11.33 1.84
CA SER A 108 -2.44 11.06 0.61
C SER A 108 -2.52 12.28 -0.30
N TRP A 109 -2.68 13.48 0.25
CA TRP A 109 -2.67 14.71 -0.54
C TRP A 109 -1.31 14.94 -1.22
N GLN A 110 -0.20 14.70 -0.51
CA GLN A 110 1.14 14.81 -1.10
C GLN A 110 1.35 13.76 -2.20
N LEU A 111 0.90 12.52 -1.98
CA LEU A 111 1.00 11.45 -2.96
C LEU A 111 0.27 11.81 -4.27
N VAL A 112 -0.96 12.34 -4.15
CA VAL A 112 -1.76 12.77 -5.31
C VAL A 112 -1.10 13.93 -6.04
N LYS A 113 -0.52 14.91 -5.34
CA LYS A 113 0.22 16.00 -6.00
C LYS A 113 1.47 15.51 -6.73
N ALA A 114 2.23 14.59 -6.13
CA ALA A 114 3.46 14.08 -6.70
C ALA A 114 3.20 13.16 -7.92
N ASN A 115 2.12 12.37 -7.89
CA ASN A 115 1.80 11.36 -8.89
C ASN A 115 0.43 11.58 -9.53
N PHE A 116 0.07 12.84 -9.79
CA PHE A 116 -1.28 13.23 -10.22
C PHE A 116 -1.78 12.43 -11.42
N TRP A 117 -1.06 12.49 -12.54
CA TRP A 117 -1.50 11.86 -13.79
C TRP A 117 -1.59 10.33 -13.69
N PRO A 118 -0.59 9.59 -13.16
CA PRO A 118 -0.71 8.16 -12.96
C PRO A 118 -1.86 7.76 -12.03
N LEU A 119 -2.05 8.45 -10.90
CA LEU A 119 -3.09 8.12 -9.93
C LEU A 119 -4.49 8.40 -10.47
N VAL A 120 -4.70 9.57 -11.06
CA VAL A 120 -6.00 9.93 -11.64
C VAL A 120 -6.31 9.00 -12.81
N GLY A 121 -5.36 8.79 -13.72
CA GLY A 121 -5.54 7.89 -14.86
C GLY A 121 -5.87 6.46 -14.45
N ALA A 122 -5.12 5.89 -13.49
CA ALA A 122 -5.37 4.57 -12.93
C ALA A 122 -6.77 4.45 -12.30
N THR A 123 -7.12 5.43 -11.46
CA THR A 123 -8.39 5.44 -10.73
C THR A 123 -9.57 5.58 -11.69
N VAL A 124 -9.49 6.52 -12.65
CA VAL A 124 -10.52 6.72 -13.67
C VAL A 124 -10.68 5.49 -14.54
N LEU A 125 -9.59 4.86 -14.98
CA LEU A 125 -9.65 3.64 -15.78
C LEU A 125 -10.42 2.55 -15.04
N VAL A 126 -10.09 2.29 -13.78
CA VAL A 126 -10.79 1.29 -12.96
C VAL A 126 -12.25 1.67 -12.76
N LEU A 127 -12.56 2.94 -12.46
CA LEU A 127 -13.94 3.40 -12.31
C LEU A 127 -14.76 3.21 -13.59
N VAL A 128 -14.22 3.56 -14.76
CA VAL A 128 -14.88 3.39 -16.06
C VAL A 128 -15.14 1.91 -16.34
N LEU A 129 -14.16 1.03 -16.07
CA LEU A 129 -14.33 -0.42 -16.24
C LEU A 129 -15.40 -0.98 -15.30
N MET A 130 -15.45 -0.51 -14.05
CA MET A 130 -16.48 -0.89 -13.08
C MET A 130 -17.86 -0.39 -13.49
N VAL A 131 -17.98 0.86 -13.94
CA VAL A 131 -19.24 1.42 -14.43
C VAL A 131 -19.71 0.64 -15.66
N ALA A 132 -18.84 0.40 -16.64
CA ALA A 132 -19.18 -0.39 -17.82
C ALA A 132 -19.66 -1.81 -17.47
N TRP A 133 -19.00 -2.47 -16.51
CA TRP A 133 -19.42 -3.78 -16.01
C TRP A 133 -20.79 -3.75 -15.34
N ASN A 134 -21.01 -2.78 -14.44
CA ASN A 134 -22.30 -2.63 -13.75
C ASN A 134 -23.43 -2.30 -14.73
N GLU A 135 -23.18 -1.42 -15.71
CA GLU A 135 -24.15 -1.05 -16.74
C GLU A 135 -24.53 -2.25 -17.62
N LEU A 136 -23.54 -3.05 -18.02
CA LEU A 136 -23.77 -4.28 -18.80
C LEU A 136 -24.66 -5.26 -18.04
N LEU A 137 -24.40 -5.46 -16.74
CA LEU A 137 -25.24 -6.32 -15.90
C LEU A 137 -26.64 -5.72 -15.66
N SER A 138 -26.73 -4.39 -15.57
CA SER A 138 -28.00 -3.69 -15.35
C SER A 138 -29.01 -3.98 -16.45
N LEU A 139 -28.57 -4.20 -17.70
CA LEU A 139 -29.44 -4.54 -18.84
C LEU A 139 -30.29 -5.78 -18.57
N PHE A 140 -29.76 -6.73 -17.79
CA PHE A 140 -30.44 -7.96 -17.41
C PHE A 140 -31.21 -7.82 -16.09
N THR A 141 -30.64 -7.13 -15.10
CA THR A 141 -31.20 -7.06 -13.75
C THR A 141 -32.29 -6.00 -13.59
N GLN A 142 -32.30 -4.92 -14.38
CA GLN A 142 -33.29 -3.83 -14.30
C GLN A 142 -34.73 -4.32 -14.45
N ARG A 143 -34.98 -5.24 -15.41
CA ARG A 143 -36.32 -5.80 -15.67
C ARG A 143 -36.78 -6.68 -14.50
N ALA A 144 -35.87 -7.51 -13.99
CA ALA A 144 -36.15 -8.37 -12.83
C ALA A 144 -36.40 -7.54 -11.57
N MET A 145 -35.61 -6.48 -11.33
CA MET A 145 -35.78 -5.59 -10.18
C MET A 145 -37.16 -4.93 -10.17
N LYS A 146 -37.64 -4.41 -11.30
CA LYS A 146 -38.99 -3.81 -11.38
C LYS A 146 -40.09 -4.81 -11.04
N ARG A 147 -39.98 -6.05 -11.54
CA ARG A 147 -40.92 -7.14 -11.20
C ARG A 147 -40.85 -7.51 -9.72
N LEU A 148 -39.65 -7.56 -9.16
CA LEU A 148 -39.44 -7.88 -7.75
C LEU A 148 -40.06 -6.82 -6.84
N ILE A 149 -39.84 -5.54 -7.13
CA ILE A 149 -40.41 -4.41 -6.36
C ILE A 149 -41.94 -4.45 -6.40
N GLU A 150 -42.52 -4.61 -7.58
CA GLU A 150 -43.98 -4.70 -7.73
C GLU A 150 -44.53 -5.95 -7.02
N GLY A 151 -43.84 -7.08 -7.13
CA GLY A 151 -44.19 -8.31 -6.41
C GLY A 151 -44.17 -8.14 -4.89
N ILE A 152 -43.16 -7.48 -4.33
CA ILE A 152 -43.10 -7.15 -2.89
C ILE A 152 -44.28 -6.25 -2.52
N ARG A 153 -44.58 -5.23 -3.34
CA ARG A 153 -45.71 -4.30 -3.11
C ARG A 153 -47.06 -5.04 -3.05
N LEU A 154 -47.25 -6.02 -3.91
CA LEU A 154 -48.46 -6.85 -4.00
C LEU A 154 -48.45 -8.08 -3.07
N ARG A 155 -47.39 -8.26 -2.25
CA ARG A 155 -47.14 -9.47 -1.43
C ARG A 155 -47.11 -10.77 -2.25
N GLN A 156 -46.74 -10.70 -3.52
CA GLN A 156 -46.55 -11.82 -4.43
C GLN A 156 -45.13 -11.78 -5.03
N VAL A 157 -44.16 -12.35 -4.31
CA VAL A 157 -42.76 -12.33 -4.74
C VAL A 157 -42.55 -13.31 -5.89
N ASP A 158 -42.16 -12.80 -7.06
CA ASP A 158 -41.73 -13.61 -8.20
C ASP A 158 -40.35 -14.24 -7.92
N PRO A 159 -40.26 -15.58 -7.73
CA PRO A 159 -39.00 -16.24 -7.39
C PRO A 159 -37.98 -16.15 -8.52
N THR A 160 -38.41 -16.05 -9.77
CA THR A 160 -37.49 -15.92 -10.92
C THR A 160 -36.84 -14.54 -10.92
N ALA A 161 -37.62 -13.48 -10.66
CA ALA A 161 -37.10 -12.13 -10.53
C ALA A 161 -36.12 -12.01 -9.35
N ALA A 162 -36.44 -12.62 -8.20
CA ALA A 162 -35.55 -12.66 -7.05
C ALA A 162 -34.21 -13.37 -7.38
N ALA A 163 -34.27 -14.52 -8.03
CA ALA A 163 -33.07 -15.26 -8.44
C ALA A 163 -32.20 -14.45 -9.40
N VAL A 164 -32.79 -13.77 -10.39
CA VAL A 164 -32.04 -12.92 -11.34
C VAL A 164 -31.36 -11.75 -10.63
N VAL A 165 -32.03 -11.10 -9.68
CA VAL A 165 -31.43 -9.99 -8.90
C VAL A 165 -30.27 -10.50 -8.03
N LEU A 166 -30.43 -11.65 -7.36
CA LEU A 166 -29.38 -12.24 -6.53
C LEU A 166 -28.17 -12.67 -7.37
N LEU A 167 -28.39 -13.43 -8.43
CA LEU A 167 -27.32 -13.86 -9.34
C LEU A 167 -26.63 -12.66 -10.01
N GLY A 168 -27.39 -11.65 -10.40
CA GLY A 168 -26.85 -10.41 -10.94
C GLY A 168 -25.98 -9.65 -9.94
N SER A 169 -26.36 -9.62 -8.66
CA SER A 169 -25.55 -9.00 -7.59
C SER A 169 -24.23 -9.74 -7.37
N LEU A 170 -24.28 -11.08 -7.35
CA LEU A 170 -23.09 -11.92 -7.26
C LEU A 170 -22.17 -11.73 -8.48
N ALA A 171 -22.72 -11.78 -9.69
CA ALA A 171 -21.98 -11.50 -10.91
C ALA A 171 -21.35 -10.10 -10.90
N GLY A 172 -22.10 -9.10 -10.44
CA GLY A 172 -21.62 -7.72 -10.24
C GLY A 172 -20.36 -7.64 -9.42
N SER A 173 -20.30 -8.40 -8.32
CA SER A 173 -19.18 -8.39 -7.40
C SER A 173 -17.87 -9.02 -7.93
N LEU A 174 -17.94 -9.92 -8.93
CA LEU A 174 -16.80 -10.74 -9.36
C LEU A 174 -15.58 -9.91 -9.77
N LEU A 175 -15.81 -8.81 -10.47
CA LEU A 175 -14.73 -7.95 -10.98
C LEU A 175 -14.27 -6.92 -9.95
N TYR A 176 -15.06 -6.63 -8.90
CA TYR A 176 -14.66 -5.65 -7.89
C TYR A 176 -13.37 -6.06 -7.19
N GLY A 177 -13.29 -7.30 -6.70
CA GLY A 177 -12.08 -7.78 -6.02
C GLY A 177 -10.85 -7.69 -6.92
N ILE A 178 -11.00 -8.05 -8.20
CA ILE A 178 -9.91 -8.06 -9.19
C ILE A 178 -9.39 -6.63 -9.44
N PHE A 179 -10.27 -5.72 -9.86
CA PHE A 179 -9.84 -4.39 -10.26
C PHE A 179 -9.46 -3.52 -9.07
N TYR A 180 -10.20 -3.56 -7.96
CA TYR A 180 -9.80 -2.84 -6.76
C TYR A 180 -8.55 -3.45 -6.13
N GLY A 181 -8.34 -4.76 -6.17
CA GLY A 181 -7.08 -5.39 -5.75
C GLY A 181 -5.88 -4.83 -6.53
N GLY A 182 -5.97 -4.80 -7.86
CA GLY A 182 -4.92 -4.19 -8.71
C GLY A 182 -4.71 -2.70 -8.44
N LEU A 183 -5.81 -1.95 -8.22
CA LEU A 183 -5.74 -0.53 -7.86
C LEU A 183 -5.07 -0.31 -6.50
N TYR A 184 -5.42 -1.08 -5.48
CA TYR A 184 -4.79 -0.99 -4.16
C TYR A 184 -3.29 -1.29 -4.25
N LEU A 185 -2.89 -2.34 -4.98
CA LEU A 185 -1.47 -2.63 -5.20
C LEU A 185 -0.75 -1.47 -5.90
N PHE A 186 -1.39 -0.84 -6.89
CA PHE A 186 -0.84 0.33 -7.57
C PHE A 186 -0.56 1.48 -6.58
N TYR A 187 -1.50 1.78 -5.68
CA TYR A 187 -1.31 2.80 -4.63
C TYR A 187 -0.20 2.42 -3.66
N LEU A 188 -0.17 1.16 -3.19
CA LEU A 188 0.85 0.70 -2.25
C LEU A 188 2.26 0.79 -2.84
N LYS A 189 2.44 0.46 -4.12
CA LYS A 189 3.73 0.62 -4.78
C LYS A 189 4.18 2.08 -4.83
N LEU A 190 3.28 3.01 -5.17
CA LEU A 190 3.59 4.45 -5.14
C LEU A 190 3.93 4.94 -3.73
N ILE A 191 3.16 4.52 -2.72
CA ILE A 191 3.41 4.83 -1.30
C ILE A 191 4.80 4.37 -0.87
N ARG A 192 5.23 3.20 -1.33
CA ARG A 192 6.54 2.59 -1.01
C ARG A 192 7.70 3.11 -1.84
N GLY A 193 7.43 4.00 -2.81
CA GLY A 193 8.43 4.53 -3.75
C GLY A 193 8.90 3.52 -4.81
N GLU A 194 8.10 2.48 -5.08
CA GLU A 194 8.40 1.47 -6.09
C GLU A 194 8.00 1.94 -7.49
N ALA A 195 8.72 1.47 -8.52
CA ALA A 195 8.37 1.75 -9.91
C ALA A 195 7.03 1.10 -10.29
N VAL A 196 6.12 1.89 -10.84
CA VAL A 196 4.77 1.43 -11.19
C VAL A 196 4.58 1.42 -12.69
N ASN A 197 4.24 0.24 -13.21
CA ASN A 197 3.84 0.06 -14.60
C ASN A 197 2.30 0.06 -14.70
N PRO A 198 1.72 0.53 -15.81
CA PRO A 198 0.27 0.45 -16.05
C PRO A 198 -0.30 -0.98 -15.90
N GLY A 199 0.50 -2.01 -16.23
CA GLY A 199 0.14 -3.42 -16.04
C GLY A 199 -0.14 -3.82 -14.58
N THR A 200 0.33 -3.05 -13.60
CA THR A 200 0.06 -3.29 -12.16
C THR A 200 -1.43 -3.25 -11.85
N LEU A 201 -2.21 -2.44 -12.58
CA LEU A 201 -3.66 -2.36 -12.41
C LEU A 201 -4.37 -3.68 -12.72
N PHE A 202 -3.76 -4.49 -13.57
CA PHE A 202 -4.29 -5.80 -13.96
C PHE A 202 -3.66 -6.94 -13.16
N ALA A 203 -2.83 -6.65 -12.14
CA ALA A 203 -2.23 -7.66 -11.28
C ALA A 203 -3.29 -8.48 -10.52
N GLY A 204 -4.50 -7.94 -10.34
CA GLY A 204 -5.63 -8.68 -9.78
C GLY A 204 -6.07 -9.89 -10.62
N PHE A 205 -5.71 -9.96 -11.91
CA PHE A 205 -5.93 -11.12 -12.78
C PHE A 205 -4.81 -12.19 -12.65
N GLY A 206 -3.82 -11.96 -11.80
CA GLY A 206 -2.71 -12.87 -11.55
C GLY A 206 -3.01 -13.97 -10.51
N PRO A 207 -2.00 -14.46 -9.79
CA PRO A 207 -2.15 -15.54 -8.81
C PRO A 207 -3.16 -15.27 -7.68
N ALA A 208 -3.37 -14.00 -7.34
CA ALA A 208 -4.33 -13.60 -6.31
C ALA A 208 -5.80 -13.64 -6.77
N ALA A 209 -6.08 -13.81 -8.07
CA ALA A 209 -7.43 -13.71 -8.62
C ALA A 209 -8.46 -14.63 -7.94
N PRO A 210 -8.18 -15.92 -7.66
CA PRO A 210 -9.16 -16.79 -7.00
C PRO A 210 -9.52 -16.29 -5.59
N SER A 211 -8.54 -15.80 -4.83
CA SER A 211 -8.75 -15.24 -3.49
C SER A 211 -9.51 -13.91 -3.56
N LEU A 212 -9.21 -13.04 -4.54
CA LEU A 212 -9.92 -11.78 -4.72
C LEU A 212 -11.40 -12.00 -5.11
N VAL A 213 -11.66 -12.95 -6.01
CA VAL A 213 -13.02 -13.33 -6.41
C VAL A 213 -13.77 -13.94 -5.22
N ALA A 214 -13.17 -14.91 -4.52
CA ALA A 214 -13.78 -15.50 -3.33
C ALA A 214 -14.08 -14.45 -2.25
N GLY A 215 -13.13 -13.56 -1.96
CA GLY A 215 -13.32 -12.44 -1.05
C GLY A 215 -14.47 -11.53 -1.48
N SER A 216 -14.57 -11.20 -2.77
CA SER A 216 -15.65 -10.33 -3.28
C SER A 216 -17.04 -10.94 -3.17
N LEU A 217 -17.17 -12.24 -3.43
CA LEU A 217 -18.43 -12.97 -3.27
C LEU A 217 -18.86 -13.05 -1.82
N VAL A 218 -17.92 -13.38 -0.92
CA VAL A 218 -18.16 -13.45 0.51
C VAL A 218 -18.56 -12.08 1.07
N MET A 219 -17.82 -11.03 0.73
CA MET A 219 -18.15 -9.66 1.14
C MET A 219 -19.52 -9.20 0.62
N THR A 220 -19.89 -9.60 -0.60
CA THR A 220 -21.21 -9.28 -1.16
C THR A 220 -22.32 -10.03 -0.44
N ALA A 221 -22.16 -11.32 -0.17
CA ALA A 221 -23.13 -12.10 0.60
C ALA A 221 -23.32 -11.52 2.01
N LEU A 222 -22.23 -11.13 2.68
CA LEU A 222 -22.27 -10.50 4.00
C LEU A 222 -22.92 -9.12 3.97
N THR A 223 -22.68 -8.33 2.91
CA THR A 223 -23.33 -7.03 2.73
C THR A 223 -24.83 -7.20 2.49
N LEU A 224 -25.24 -8.15 1.65
CA LEU A 224 -26.66 -8.49 1.42
C LEU A 224 -27.34 -8.94 2.72
N LEU A 225 -26.67 -9.80 3.50
CA LEU A 225 -27.16 -10.22 4.80
C LEU A 225 -27.22 -9.06 5.79
N GLY A 226 -26.22 -8.17 5.81
CA GLY A 226 -26.19 -6.99 6.66
C GLY A 226 -27.32 -6.01 6.35
N VAL A 227 -27.63 -5.79 5.07
CA VAL A 227 -28.79 -4.97 4.66
C VAL A 227 -30.10 -5.64 5.08
N ALA A 228 -30.21 -6.97 4.98
CA ALA A 228 -31.41 -7.72 5.36
C ALA A 228 -31.61 -7.82 6.89
N CYS A 229 -30.55 -7.95 7.68
CA CYS A 229 -30.57 -8.29 9.11
C CYS A 229 -30.31 -7.11 10.06
N CYS A 230 -30.53 -5.87 9.59
CA CYS A 230 -30.27 -4.57 10.27
C CYS A 230 -28.92 -3.93 9.93
N LEU A 231 -28.96 -2.61 9.73
CA LEU A 231 -27.83 -1.79 9.26
C LEU A 231 -26.56 -1.87 10.14
N LEU A 232 -26.72 -1.96 11.46
CA LEU A 232 -25.60 -1.92 12.41
C LEU A 232 -24.62 -3.12 12.26
N PRO A 233 -25.10 -4.39 12.25
CA PRO A 233 -24.26 -5.54 11.91
C PRO A 233 -23.51 -5.38 10.57
N GLY A 234 -24.17 -4.84 9.54
CA GLY A 234 -23.54 -4.61 8.24
C GLY A 234 -22.35 -3.65 8.33
N ILE A 235 -22.53 -2.50 8.98
CA ILE A 235 -21.46 -1.51 9.17
C ILE A 235 -20.27 -2.11 9.94
N TYR A 236 -20.53 -2.86 11.02
CA TYR A 236 -19.48 -3.51 11.80
C TYR A 236 -18.60 -4.42 10.94
N LEU A 237 -19.23 -5.30 10.15
CA LEU A 237 -18.54 -6.23 9.27
C LEU A 237 -17.77 -5.54 8.14
N SER A 238 -18.36 -4.51 7.53
CA SER A 238 -17.69 -3.72 6.48
C SER A 238 -16.41 -3.06 6.98
N VAL A 239 -16.42 -2.51 8.20
CA VAL A 239 -15.22 -1.90 8.81
C VAL A 239 -14.18 -2.96 9.16
N SER A 240 -14.59 -4.06 9.82
CA SER A 240 -13.66 -5.13 10.23
C SER A 240 -12.92 -5.77 9.05
N TRP A 241 -13.51 -5.75 7.86
CA TRP A 241 -12.94 -6.35 6.64
C TRP A 241 -12.52 -5.35 5.57
N LEU A 242 -12.42 -4.06 5.93
CA LEU A 242 -12.06 -2.97 5.02
C LEU A 242 -10.75 -3.24 4.26
N PHE A 243 -9.78 -3.90 4.91
CA PHE A 243 -8.44 -4.16 4.36
C PHE A 243 -8.27 -5.55 3.74
N THR A 244 -9.35 -6.30 3.53
CA THR A 244 -9.28 -7.66 2.98
C THR A 244 -8.65 -7.71 1.60
N PHE A 245 -9.08 -6.88 0.64
CA PHE A 245 -8.52 -6.90 -0.72
C PHE A 245 -7.05 -6.45 -0.78
N PRO A 246 -6.64 -5.35 -0.11
CA PRO A 246 -5.23 -5.00 0.04
C PRO A 246 -4.39 -6.15 0.59
N LEU A 247 -4.84 -6.84 1.66
CA LEU A 247 -4.11 -7.97 2.23
C LEU A 247 -3.95 -9.15 1.25
N ILE A 248 -5.00 -9.47 0.49
CA ILE A 248 -4.95 -10.57 -0.49
C ILE A 248 -3.89 -10.26 -1.55
N ILE A 249 -3.87 -9.05 -2.11
CA ILE A 249 -2.98 -8.73 -3.23
C ILE A 249 -1.55 -8.42 -2.79
N ASP A 250 -1.38 -7.72 -1.66
CA ASP A 250 -0.08 -7.28 -1.16
C ASP A 250 0.70 -8.40 -0.49
N LYS A 251 0.02 -9.19 0.35
CA LYS A 251 0.61 -10.28 1.13
C LYS A 251 0.37 -11.66 0.50
N GLN A 252 -0.26 -11.72 -0.67
CA GLN A 252 -0.61 -12.96 -1.40
C GLN A 252 -1.35 -13.99 -0.52
N LEU A 253 -2.17 -13.51 0.41
CA LEU A 253 -2.89 -14.36 1.34
C LEU A 253 -4.12 -14.99 0.69
N GLY A 254 -4.47 -16.20 1.13
CA GLY A 254 -5.79 -16.77 0.88
C GLY A 254 -6.89 -15.88 1.46
N PHE A 255 -8.06 -15.86 0.81
CA PHE A 255 -9.15 -14.93 1.18
C PHE A 255 -9.53 -14.99 2.67
N TRP A 256 -9.62 -16.20 3.24
CA TRP A 256 -10.01 -16.40 4.63
C TRP A 256 -8.94 -15.87 5.59
N ALA A 257 -7.67 -16.17 5.33
CA ALA A 257 -6.56 -15.68 6.12
C ALA A 257 -6.49 -14.14 6.11
N ALA A 258 -6.71 -13.52 4.94
CA ALA A 258 -6.79 -12.07 4.81
C ALA A 258 -7.95 -11.46 5.62
N MET A 259 -9.15 -12.07 5.56
CA MET A 259 -10.31 -11.62 6.34
C MET A 259 -10.08 -11.74 7.85
N GLU A 260 -9.50 -12.86 8.30
CA GLU A 260 -9.22 -13.09 9.71
C GLU A 260 -8.18 -12.11 10.24
N LEU A 261 -7.12 -11.88 9.48
CA LEU A 261 -6.07 -10.91 9.80
C LEU A 261 -6.60 -9.48 9.83
N SER A 262 -7.38 -9.07 8.83
CA SER A 262 -8.05 -7.76 8.81
C SER A 262 -8.87 -7.56 10.07
N ARG A 263 -9.76 -8.52 10.39
CA ARG A 263 -10.64 -8.42 11.55
C ARG A 263 -9.87 -8.32 12.86
N LYS A 264 -8.85 -9.18 13.07
CA LYS A 264 -8.05 -9.19 14.31
C LYS A 264 -7.37 -7.84 14.54
N GLN A 265 -6.81 -7.25 13.50
CA GLN A 265 -6.10 -5.97 13.62
C GLN A 265 -7.04 -4.78 13.74
N VAL A 266 -8.05 -4.71 12.87
CA VAL A 266 -9.01 -3.60 12.87
C VAL A 266 -9.78 -3.56 14.20
N ASN A 267 -10.12 -4.70 14.79
CA ASN A 267 -10.92 -4.73 16.02
C ASN A 267 -10.19 -4.15 17.25
N ARG A 268 -8.86 -4.08 17.26
CA ARG A 268 -8.11 -3.40 18.34
C ARG A 268 -8.45 -1.91 18.42
N HIS A 269 -8.66 -1.28 17.26
CA HIS A 269 -8.92 0.15 17.12
C HIS A 269 -10.15 0.40 16.24
N TRP A 270 -11.22 -0.37 16.44
CA TRP A 270 -12.38 -0.40 15.54
C TRP A 270 -12.99 0.99 15.30
N TRP A 271 -13.14 1.79 16.37
CA TRP A 271 -13.70 3.15 16.28
C TRP A 271 -12.84 4.11 15.46
N LEU A 272 -11.50 3.97 15.49
CA LEU A 272 -10.59 4.79 14.69
C LEU A 272 -10.66 4.39 13.22
N VAL A 273 -10.69 3.09 12.92
CA VAL A 273 -10.82 2.61 11.54
C VAL A 273 -12.20 2.96 10.98
N PHE A 274 -13.25 2.94 11.80
CA PHE A 274 -14.57 3.43 11.42
C PHE A 274 -14.54 4.93 11.11
N ALA A 275 -13.94 5.76 11.99
CA ALA A 275 -13.80 7.19 11.74
C ALA A 275 -12.98 7.48 10.47
N LEU A 276 -11.90 6.73 10.24
CA LEU A 276 -11.10 6.79 9.01
C LEU A 276 -11.97 6.49 7.77
N ALA A 277 -12.77 5.41 7.81
CA ALA A 277 -13.64 5.03 6.70
C ALA A 277 -14.70 6.12 6.42
N VAL A 278 -15.26 6.72 7.47
CA VAL A 278 -16.20 7.86 7.34
C VAL A 278 -15.50 9.06 6.71
N VAL A 279 -14.31 9.45 7.18
CA VAL A 279 -13.55 10.58 6.63
C VAL A 279 -13.20 10.34 5.16
N ALA A 280 -12.67 9.16 4.81
CA ALA A 280 -12.37 8.79 3.44
C ALA A 280 -13.64 8.85 2.55
N GLY A 281 -14.76 8.29 3.04
CA GLY A 281 -16.05 8.34 2.36
C GLY A 281 -16.57 9.77 2.13
N LEU A 282 -16.47 10.64 3.15
CA LEU A 282 -16.86 12.06 3.04
C LEU A 282 -15.99 12.81 2.03
N ILE A 283 -14.68 12.57 2.02
CA ILE A 283 -13.77 13.14 1.01
C ILE A 283 -14.22 12.70 -0.39
N GLY A 284 -14.43 11.40 -0.59
CA GLY A 284 -14.92 10.85 -1.87
C GLY A 284 -16.21 11.52 -2.33
N MET A 285 -17.21 11.65 -1.45
CA MET A 285 -18.50 12.26 -1.75
C MET A 285 -18.42 13.77 -2.01
N ALA A 286 -17.52 14.50 -1.34
CA ALA A 286 -17.34 15.93 -1.57
C ALA A 286 -17.02 16.25 -3.03
N GLY A 287 -16.29 15.36 -3.72
CA GLY A 287 -15.98 15.53 -5.13
C GLY A 287 -17.19 15.43 -6.07
N VAL A 288 -18.22 14.68 -5.67
CA VAL A 288 -19.49 14.59 -6.43
C VAL A 288 -20.26 15.91 -6.32
N VAL A 289 -20.28 16.49 -5.12
CA VAL A 289 -20.95 17.77 -4.83
C VAL A 289 -20.30 18.92 -5.60
N VAL A 290 -18.98 18.89 -5.83
CA VAL A 290 -18.24 19.86 -6.64
C VAL A 290 -18.28 19.47 -8.13
N CYS A 291 -19.50 19.45 -8.69
CA CYS A 291 -19.79 19.31 -10.13
C CYS A 291 -19.17 18.09 -10.84
N CYS A 292 -19.01 16.96 -10.16
CA CYS A 292 -18.40 15.71 -10.67
C CYS A 292 -16.91 15.81 -11.08
N ILE A 293 -16.37 17.01 -11.33
CA ILE A 293 -14.94 17.24 -11.61
C ILE A 293 -14.10 16.99 -10.35
N GLY A 294 -14.65 17.29 -9.17
CA GLY A 294 -13.97 17.04 -7.90
C GLY A 294 -13.66 15.55 -7.66
N VAL A 295 -14.45 14.63 -8.23
CA VAL A 295 -14.29 13.16 -8.07
C VAL A 295 -12.90 12.70 -8.54
N PHE A 296 -12.35 13.33 -9.58
CA PHE A 296 -11.03 12.99 -10.11
C PHE A 296 -9.91 13.23 -9.10
N VAL A 297 -10.10 14.11 -8.13
CA VAL A 297 -9.11 14.43 -7.11
C VAL A 297 -9.47 13.76 -5.78
N THR A 298 -10.75 13.78 -5.40
CA THR A 298 -11.17 13.29 -4.10
C THR A 298 -11.14 11.77 -3.99
N VAL A 299 -11.46 11.02 -5.06
CA VAL A 299 -11.38 9.55 -5.01
C VAL A 299 -9.93 9.10 -4.80
N PRO A 300 -8.93 9.63 -5.53
CA PRO A 300 -7.54 9.31 -5.22
C PRO A 300 -7.10 9.66 -3.80
N ILE A 301 -7.56 10.78 -3.25
CA ILE A 301 -7.26 11.14 -1.85
C ILE A 301 -7.93 10.14 -0.89
N SER A 302 -9.18 9.77 -1.13
CA SER A 302 -9.89 8.78 -0.31
C SER A 302 -9.17 7.43 -0.33
N LEU A 303 -8.81 6.93 -1.51
CA LEU A 303 -8.10 5.65 -1.65
C LEU A 303 -6.70 5.72 -1.05
N GLY A 304 -5.95 6.78 -1.30
CA GLY A 304 -4.61 6.95 -0.72
C GLY A 304 -4.65 7.06 0.81
N THR A 305 -5.67 7.71 1.37
CA THR A 305 -5.88 7.76 2.83
C THR A 305 -6.06 6.37 3.42
N LEU A 306 -6.88 5.52 2.77
CA LEU A 306 -7.05 4.12 3.19
C LEU A 306 -5.76 3.31 3.01
N MET A 307 -5.00 3.53 1.93
CA MET A 307 -3.78 2.77 1.67
C MET A 307 -2.61 3.17 2.58
N TYR A 308 -2.52 4.44 3.00
CA TYR A 308 -1.58 4.83 4.06
C TYR A 308 -1.95 4.19 5.40
N ALA A 309 -3.23 4.21 5.77
CA ALA A 309 -3.68 3.52 6.98
C ALA A 309 -3.45 2.00 6.91
N TYR A 310 -3.61 1.40 5.73
CA TYR A 310 -3.22 0.01 5.50
C TYR A 310 -1.72 -0.19 5.73
N GLU A 311 -0.86 0.65 5.16
CA GLU A 311 0.59 0.52 5.31
C GLU A 311 1.01 0.68 6.77
N ASP A 312 0.36 1.57 7.52
CA ASP A 312 0.67 1.72 8.93
C ASP A 312 0.18 0.53 9.78
N LEU A 313 -0.96 -0.09 9.42
CA LEU A 313 -1.53 -1.24 10.14
C LEU A 313 -0.87 -2.58 9.78
N PHE A 314 -0.43 -2.75 8.53
CA PHE A 314 -0.01 -4.04 7.97
C PHE A 314 1.33 -4.01 7.22
N GLY A 315 1.94 -2.84 7.05
CA GLY A 315 3.22 -2.68 6.37
C GLY A 315 4.37 -3.31 7.15
N SER A 316 5.29 -3.97 6.46
CA SER A 316 6.44 -4.65 7.06
C SER A 316 7.62 -3.72 7.39
N ARG A 317 7.52 -2.43 7.05
CA ARG A 317 8.53 -1.42 7.39
C ARG A 317 8.22 -0.81 8.75
N SER A 318 9.21 -0.82 9.64
CA SER A 318 9.34 0.25 10.64
C SER A 318 9.57 1.54 9.85
N ALA A 319 8.71 2.54 10.07
CA ALA A 319 8.95 3.89 9.60
C ALA A 319 10.28 4.43 10.14
#